data_AF-M5ELR3-F1
#
_entry.id   AF-M5ELR3-F1
#
_cell.length_a   1.000
_cell.length_b   1.000
_cell.length_c   1.000
_cell.angle_alpha   90.00
_cell.angle_beta   90.00
_cell.angle_gamma   90.00
#
_symmetry.space_group_name_H-M   'P 1'
#
loop_
_entity.id
_entity.type
_entity.pdbx_description
1 polymer ?
#
loop_
_entity_poly.entity_id
_entity_poly.type
_entity_poly.pdbx_seq_one_letter_code
_entity_poly.pdbx_strand_id
1 'polypeptide(L)'
;MQEMVRDAIQAVTGAAHGADERAIDGCSIPTYAVPLRSFALGFARMATGTGFAPVRSKAAKRLLSACMAEPFFVAGTGRADVALMEAAPGRIFAKGGAEGVYCAALPELGLGIALKCNDGAGRAAEAMVAAVISKLLHADEILAAKLIELANAPIESRVGAKVGQLRPTAELN
;
A
#
# COMPACT_ATOMS: atom_id res chain seq x y z
N MET A 1 17.40 17.09 -9.64
CA MET A 1 16.90 16.05 -8.72
C MET A 1 15.40 15.78 -8.89
N GLN A 2 14.52 16.78 -8.76
CA GLN A 2 13.06 16.56 -8.85
C GLN A 2 12.58 16.03 -10.21
N GLU A 3 13.20 16.43 -11.32
CA GLU A 3 12.94 15.88 -12.65
C GLU A 3 13.25 14.39 -12.73
N MET A 4 14.37 13.94 -12.14
CA MET A 4 14.72 12.52 -12.09
C MET A 4 13.70 11.70 -11.29
N VAL A 5 13.18 12.27 -10.19
CA VAL A 5 12.13 11.63 -9.39
C VAL A 5 10.85 11.52 -10.20
N ARG A 6 10.41 12.61 -10.85
CA ARG A 6 9.26 12.61 -11.77
C ARG A 6 9.39 11.53 -12.83
N ASP A 7 10.51 11.47 -13.53
CA ASP A 7 10.73 10.52 -14.62
C ASP A 7 10.77 9.07 -14.10
N ALA A 8 11.30 8.85 -12.89
CA ALA A 8 11.27 7.55 -12.24
C ALA A 8 9.84 7.12 -11.88
N ILE A 9 9.02 8.02 -11.31
CA ILE A 9 7.62 7.71 -10.98
C ILE A 9 6.83 7.46 -12.26
N GLN A 10 7.01 8.27 -13.31
CA GLN A 10 6.34 8.09 -14.61
C GLN A 10 6.71 6.75 -15.25
N ALA A 11 7.97 6.34 -15.18
CA ALA A 11 8.40 5.03 -15.67
C ALA A 11 7.77 3.87 -14.88
N VAL A 12 7.57 4.03 -13.58
CA VAL A 12 6.94 3.03 -12.71
C VAL A 12 5.44 2.95 -12.97
N THR A 13 4.74 4.07 -12.88
CA THR A 13 3.27 4.17 -12.93
C THR A 13 2.72 4.11 -14.35
N GLY A 14 3.52 4.52 -15.35
CA GLY A 14 3.06 4.72 -16.72
C GLY A 14 2.09 5.88 -16.90
N ALA A 15 1.90 6.73 -15.88
CA ALA A 15 1.02 7.90 -15.94
C ALA A 15 1.82 9.18 -16.25
N ALA A 16 1.18 10.14 -16.91
CA ALA A 16 1.78 11.45 -17.16
C ALA A 16 1.96 12.22 -15.84
N HIS A 17 3.10 12.88 -15.69
CA HIS A 17 3.45 13.69 -14.52
C HIS A 17 3.85 15.10 -14.94
N GLY A 18 2.99 15.75 -15.73
CA GLY A 18 3.19 17.11 -16.24
C GLY A 18 2.92 18.18 -15.18
N ALA A 19 2.84 19.43 -15.63
CA ALA A 19 2.52 20.56 -14.75
C ALA A 19 1.09 20.48 -14.22
N ASP A 20 0.15 19.97 -15.02
CA ASP A 20 -1.27 19.87 -14.68
C ASP A 20 -1.58 18.69 -13.75
N GLU A 21 -0.75 17.64 -13.78
CA GLU A 21 -0.86 16.49 -12.87
C GLU A 21 -0.03 16.66 -11.59
N ARG A 22 0.39 17.87 -11.24
CA ARG A 22 1.31 18.12 -10.12
C ARG A 22 0.76 19.13 -9.12
N ALA A 23 0.89 18.80 -7.83
CA ALA A 23 0.67 19.71 -6.71
C ALA A 23 1.88 19.73 -5.78
N ILE A 24 1.87 20.64 -4.79
CA ILE A 24 2.85 20.65 -3.70
C ILE A 24 2.18 20.02 -2.47
N ASP A 25 2.83 18.99 -1.92
CA ASP A 25 2.37 18.30 -0.71
C ASP A 25 2.68 19.11 0.56
N GLY A 26 2.05 18.77 1.69
CA GLY A 26 2.30 19.40 2.99
C GLY A 26 3.75 19.31 3.47
N CYS A 27 4.51 18.34 2.97
CA CYS A 27 5.96 18.23 3.21
C CYS A 27 6.83 19.00 2.21
N SER A 28 6.22 19.85 1.37
CA SER A 28 6.85 20.74 0.39
C SER A 28 7.49 20.06 -0.84
N ILE A 29 7.22 18.78 -1.08
CA ILE A 29 7.67 18.10 -2.31
C ILE A 29 6.58 18.13 -3.39
N PRO A 30 6.97 18.08 -4.68
CA PRO A 30 6.03 17.76 -5.76
C PRO A 30 5.35 16.41 -5.53
N THR A 31 4.02 16.41 -5.57
CA THR A 31 3.20 15.20 -5.62
C THR A 31 2.42 15.15 -6.93
N TYR A 32 2.22 13.95 -7.46
CA TYR A 32 1.62 13.76 -8.78
C TYR A 32 0.28 13.05 -8.68
N ALA A 33 -0.71 13.53 -9.43
CA ALA A 33 -1.97 12.86 -9.62
C ALA A 33 -1.75 11.59 -10.47
N VAL A 34 -2.14 10.44 -9.94
CA VAL A 34 -1.96 9.14 -10.61
C VAL A 34 -3.28 8.36 -10.52
N PRO A 35 -3.81 7.83 -11.63
CA PRO A 35 -4.95 6.93 -11.59
C PRO A 35 -4.67 5.69 -10.72
N LEU A 36 -5.65 5.21 -9.95
CA LEU A 36 -5.48 4.02 -9.09
C LEU A 36 -4.95 2.80 -9.86
N ARG A 37 -5.44 2.58 -11.09
CA ARG A 37 -4.94 1.51 -11.96
C ARG A 37 -3.44 1.61 -12.25
N SER A 38 -2.92 2.85 -12.37
CA SER A 38 -1.51 3.12 -12.64
C SER A 38 -0.65 2.95 -11.39
N PHE A 39 -1.17 3.28 -10.21
CA PHE A 39 -0.52 2.91 -8.95
C PHE A 39 -0.45 1.39 -8.78
N ALA A 40 -1.58 0.69 -8.96
CA ALA A 40 -1.63 -0.78 -8.87
C ALA A 40 -0.63 -1.43 -9.84
N LEU A 41 -0.59 -0.97 -11.10
CA LEU A 41 0.40 -1.41 -12.08
C LEU A 41 1.84 -1.11 -11.63
N GLY A 42 2.10 0.09 -11.12
CA GLY A 42 3.41 0.48 -10.62
C GLY A 42 3.90 -0.44 -9.50
N PHE A 43 3.05 -0.75 -8.52
CA PHE A 43 3.39 -1.69 -7.45
C PHE A 43 3.60 -3.13 -7.95
N ALA A 44 2.80 -3.59 -8.92
CA ALA A 44 3.01 -4.89 -9.57
C ALA A 44 4.38 -4.96 -10.28
N ARG A 45 4.76 -3.90 -11.00
CA ARG A 45 6.06 -3.79 -11.67
C ARG A 45 7.21 -3.71 -10.67
N MET A 46 7.02 -2.99 -9.56
CA MET A 46 8.04 -2.91 -8.51
C MET A 46 8.27 -4.26 -7.84
N ALA A 47 7.22 -5.06 -7.65
CA ALA A 47 7.32 -6.40 -7.06
C ALA A 47 7.93 -7.44 -8.00
N THR A 48 7.58 -7.38 -9.29
CA THR A 48 7.99 -8.41 -10.27
C THR A 48 9.25 -8.02 -11.04
N GLY A 49 9.55 -6.73 -11.15
CA GLY A 49 10.55 -6.19 -12.08
C GLY A 49 10.12 -6.21 -13.55
N THR A 50 8.92 -6.72 -13.87
CA THR A 50 8.41 -6.84 -15.23
C THR A 50 8.20 -5.45 -15.86
N GLY A 51 8.61 -5.29 -17.12
CA GLY A 51 8.52 -4.01 -17.83
C GLY A 51 9.61 -3.00 -17.48
N PHE A 52 10.55 -3.35 -16.59
CA PHE A 52 11.72 -2.53 -16.32
C PHE A 52 12.98 -3.04 -17.03
N ALA A 53 13.86 -2.10 -17.40
CA ALA A 53 15.21 -2.43 -17.79
C ALA A 53 15.99 -3.10 -16.62
N PRO A 54 17.04 -3.90 -16.89
CA PRO A 54 17.71 -4.72 -15.88
C PRO A 54 18.15 -3.96 -14.62
N VAL A 55 18.69 -2.75 -14.78
CA VAL A 55 19.14 -1.91 -13.66
C VAL A 55 17.98 -1.53 -12.74
N ARG A 56 16.83 -1.13 -13.30
CA ARG A 56 15.66 -0.72 -12.53
C ARG A 56 14.95 -1.91 -11.90
N SER A 57 14.87 -3.04 -12.61
CA SER A 57 14.36 -4.30 -12.05
C SER A 57 15.15 -4.73 -10.81
N LYS A 58 16.49 -4.70 -10.88
CA LYS A 58 17.37 -4.99 -9.72
C LYS A 58 17.15 -4.00 -8.57
N ALA A 59 17.00 -2.71 -8.88
CA ALA A 59 16.77 -1.68 -7.86
C ALA A 59 15.40 -1.84 -7.18
N ALA A 60 14.34 -2.13 -7.94
CA ALA A 60 13.00 -2.35 -7.43
C ALA A 60 12.95 -3.56 -6.48
N LYS A 61 13.54 -4.68 -6.91
CA LYS A 61 13.68 -5.89 -6.06
C LYS A 61 14.43 -5.58 -4.77
N ARG A 62 15.58 -4.90 -4.86
CA ARG A 62 16.37 -4.52 -3.67
C ARG A 62 15.57 -3.67 -2.70
N LEU A 63 14.83 -2.69 -3.22
CA LEU A 63 14.03 -1.76 -2.41
C LEU A 63 12.90 -2.49 -1.68
N LEU A 64 12.08 -3.25 -2.42
CA LEU A 64 10.95 -3.97 -1.80
C LEU A 64 11.43 -5.04 -0.82
N SER A 65 12.48 -5.79 -1.15
CA SER A 65 13.05 -6.78 -0.22
C SER A 65 13.56 -6.12 1.06
N ALA A 66 14.22 -4.96 0.99
CA ALA A 66 14.67 -4.24 2.18
C ALA A 66 13.50 -3.73 3.03
N CYS A 67 12.48 -3.14 2.40
CA CYS A 67 11.30 -2.65 3.09
C CYS A 67 10.52 -3.77 3.80
N MET A 68 10.36 -4.94 3.16
CA MET A 68 9.66 -6.08 3.75
C MET A 68 10.48 -6.79 4.82
N ALA A 69 11.82 -6.76 4.73
CA ALA A 69 12.69 -7.31 5.76
C ALA A 69 12.70 -6.43 7.02
N GLU A 70 12.56 -5.12 6.85
CA GLU A 70 12.67 -4.14 7.93
C GLU A 70 11.49 -3.15 7.94
N PRO A 71 10.25 -3.65 8.14
CA PRO A 71 9.04 -2.84 7.98
C PRO A 71 8.93 -1.68 8.97
N PHE A 72 9.52 -1.81 10.16
CA PHE A 72 9.56 -0.72 11.15
C PHE A 72 10.17 0.56 10.57
N PHE A 73 11.26 0.46 9.79
CA PHE A 73 11.89 1.65 9.20
C PHE A 73 11.09 2.25 8.02
N VAL A 74 10.03 1.58 7.57
CA VAL A 74 9.15 2.09 6.51
C VAL A 74 8.05 3.01 7.07
N ALA A 75 7.52 2.70 8.25
CA ALA A 75 6.34 3.41 8.78
C ALA A 75 6.39 3.75 10.28
N GLY A 76 7.16 3.02 11.08
CA GLY A 76 7.25 3.21 12.53
C GLY A 76 6.17 2.49 13.33
N THR A 77 6.07 2.84 14.62
CA THR A 77 5.25 2.12 15.61
C THR A 77 3.75 2.22 15.33
N GLY A 78 3.05 1.09 15.52
CA GLY A 78 1.59 1.04 15.52
C GLY A 78 0.94 1.26 14.15
N ARG A 79 1.71 1.19 13.06
CA ARG A 79 1.21 1.42 11.70
C ARG A 79 0.75 0.12 11.06
N ALA A 80 -0.37 0.18 10.35
CA ALA A 80 -0.88 -0.95 9.58
C ALA A 80 0.13 -1.44 8.53
N ASP A 81 0.96 -0.55 7.97
CA ASP A 81 2.04 -0.92 7.03
C ASP A 81 2.93 -2.01 7.65
N VAL A 82 3.31 -1.83 8.93
CA VAL A 82 4.18 -2.75 9.67
C VAL A 82 3.46 -4.06 9.93
N ALA A 83 2.27 -4.00 10.51
CA ALA A 83 1.49 -5.18 10.86
C ALA A 83 1.20 -6.07 9.63
N LEU A 84 0.91 -5.47 8.47
CA LEU A 84 0.67 -6.19 7.22
C LEU A 84 1.94 -6.88 6.68
N MET A 85 3.09 -6.20 6.72
CA MET A 85 4.35 -6.76 6.26
C MET A 85 4.88 -7.85 7.20
N GLU A 86 4.70 -7.68 8.52
CA GLU A 86 5.04 -8.69 9.54
C GLU A 86 4.08 -9.90 9.54
N ALA A 87 2.86 -9.75 9.01
CA ALA A 87 1.94 -10.87 8.87
C ALA A 87 2.48 -11.95 7.92
N ALA A 88 3.20 -11.55 6.86
CA ALA A 88 3.81 -12.46 5.90
C ALA A 88 5.12 -11.88 5.34
N PRO A 89 6.24 -12.04 6.07
CA PRO A 89 7.54 -11.48 5.69
C PRO A 89 7.95 -11.86 4.27
N GLY A 90 8.29 -10.87 3.46
CA GLY A 90 8.70 -11.04 2.06
C GLY A 90 7.56 -11.30 1.06
N ARG A 91 6.32 -11.50 1.53
CA ARG A 91 5.15 -11.82 0.70
C ARG A 91 4.21 -10.63 0.50
N ILE A 92 4.22 -9.69 1.45
CA ILE A 92 3.39 -8.48 1.41
C ILE A 92 4.31 -7.27 1.55
N PHE A 93 4.26 -6.37 0.56
CA PHE A 93 4.68 -4.98 0.74
C PHE A 93 3.43 -4.13 0.90
N ALA A 94 3.40 -3.21 1.87
CA ALA A 94 2.26 -2.33 2.11
C ALA A 94 2.72 -0.91 2.43
N LYS A 95 2.06 0.09 1.86
CA LYS A 95 2.32 1.50 2.16
C LYS A 95 1.05 2.33 2.15
N GLY A 96 0.72 2.91 3.30
CA GLY A 96 -0.33 3.91 3.45
C GLY A 96 0.11 5.27 2.90
N GLY A 97 -0.85 6.02 2.36
CA GLY A 97 -0.72 7.40 1.91
C GLY A 97 -1.70 8.33 2.63
N ALA A 98 -1.61 9.63 2.35
CA ALA A 98 -2.53 10.62 2.89
C ALA A 98 -3.96 10.42 2.36
N GLU A 99 -4.94 10.97 3.08
CA GLU A 99 -6.34 11.00 2.65
C GLU A 99 -6.90 9.61 2.30
N GLY A 100 -6.61 8.57 3.09
CA GLY A 100 -7.22 7.25 2.89
C GLY A 100 -6.75 6.53 1.63
N VAL A 101 -5.59 6.88 1.06
CA VAL A 101 -4.94 6.10 0.02
C VAL A 101 -4.16 4.95 0.65
N TYR A 102 -4.21 3.77 0.03
CA TYR A 102 -3.34 2.66 0.40
C TYR A 102 -2.88 1.91 -0.83
N CYS A 103 -1.61 1.53 -0.84
CA CYS A 103 -1.05 0.68 -1.88
C CYS A 103 -0.34 -0.54 -1.28
N ALA A 104 -0.31 -1.63 -2.03
CA ALA A 104 0.40 -2.84 -1.65
C ALA A 104 0.91 -3.59 -2.88
N ALA A 105 1.82 -4.53 -2.66
CA ALA A 105 2.30 -5.44 -3.69
C ALA A 105 2.42 -6.86 -3.13
N LEU A 106 2.04 -7.85 -3.93
CA LEU A 106 2.08 -9.27 -3.61
C LEU A 106 2.99 -9.96 -4.64
N PRO A 107 4.30 -10.08 -4.37
CA PRO A 107 5.28 -10.57 -5.34
C PRO A 107 4.96 -11.97 -5.88
N GLU A 108 4.49 -12.87 -5.01
CA GLU A 108 4.14 -14.25 -5.39
C GLU A 108 2.99 -14.32 -6.42
N LEU A 109 2.06 -13.37 -6.35
CA LEU A 109 0.93 -13.28 -7.28
C LEU A 109 1.22 -12.36 -8.48
N GLY A 110 2.34 -11.63 -8.45
CA GLY A 110 2.64 -10.59 -9.43
C GLY A 110 1.63 -9.42 -9.42
N LEU A 111 0.92 -9.22 -8.31
CA LEU A 111 -0.14 -8.22 -8.20
C LEU A 111 0.34 -6.97 -7.46
N GLY A 112 -0.21 -5.83 -7.88
CA GLY A 112 -0.17 -4.58 -7.13
C GLY A 112 -1.59 -4.12 -6.84
N ILE A 113 -1.76 -3.46 -5.71
CA ILE A 113 -3.03 -3.01 -5.16
C ILE A 113 -2.92 -1.51 -4.95
N ALA A 114 -3.95 -0.78 -5.34
CA ALA A 114 -4.12 0.62 -5.00
C ALA A 114 -5.60 0.89 -4.74
N LEU A 115 -5.89 1.49 -3.59
CA LEU A 115 -7.24 1.85 -3.19
C LEU A 115 -7.28 3.25 -2.59
N LYS A 116 -8.47 3.84 -2.59
CA LYS A 116 -8.77 5.15 -2.01
C LYS A 116 -10.07 5.04 -1.24
N CYS A 117 -10.06 5.42 0.03
CA CYS A 117 -11.29 5.68 0.76
C CYS A 117 -11.87 7.02 0.32
N ASN A 118 -13.15 7.04 -0.07
CA ASN A 118 -13.76 8.21 -0.69
C ASN A 118 -13.87 9.41 0.27
N ASP A 119 -14.10 9.15 1.56
CA ASP A 119 -14.16 10.16 2.62
C ASP A 119 -12.77 10.52 3.20
N GLY A 120 -11.71 9.92 2.67
CA GLY A 120 -10.33 10.14 3.11
C GLY A 120 -9.92 9.44 4.40
N ALA A 121 -10.78 8.59 4.99
CA ALA A 121 -10.50 7.98 6.29
C ALA A 121 -9.37 6.93 6.23
N GLY A 122 -8.24 7.21 6.89
CA GLY A 122 -7.10 6.29 6.99
C GLY A 122 -7.48 4.93 7.60
N ARG A 123 -8.23 4.92 8.70
CA ARG A 123 -8.70 3.68 9.36
C ARG A 123 -9.52 2.77 8.44
N ALA A 124 -10.27 3.37 7.51
CA ALA A 124 -11.05 2.62 6.54
C ALA A 124 -10.15 2.08 5.42
N ALA A 125 -9.17 2.86 4.96
CA ALA A 125 -8.17 2.41 3.99
C ALA A 125 -7.35 1.22 4.50
N GLU A 126 -6.96 1.25 5.79
CA GLU A 126 -6.28 0.16 6.48
C GLU A 126 -7.14 -1.12 6.54
N ALA A 127 -8.41 -0.98 6.93
CA ALA A 127 -9.35 -2.10 6.95
C ALA A 127 -9.58 -2.70 5.56
N MET A 128 -9.76 -1.85 4.54
CA MET A 128 -9.97 -2.27 3.15
C MET A 128 -8.76 -3.01 2.59
N VAL A 129 -7.54 -2.49 2.78
CA VAL A 129 -6.34 -3.12 2.20
C VAL A 129 -6.08 -4.49 2.84
N ALA A 130 -6.27 -4.62 4.15
CA ALA A 130 -6.12 -5.88 4.86
C ALA A 130 -7.13 -6.93 4.36
N ALA A 131 -8.39 -6.54 4.18
CA ALA A 131 -9.44 -7.42 3.64
C ALA A 131 -9.17 -7.85 2.20
N VAL A 132 -8.72 -6.92 1.34
CA VAL A 132 -8.36 -7.24 -0.06
C VAL A 132 -7.19 -8.22 -0.11
N ILE A 133 -6.13 -7.99 0.68
CA ILE A 133 -4.97 -8.89 0.71
C ILE A 133 -5.38 -10.27 1.25
N SER A 134 -6.20 -10.32 2.31
CA SER A 134 -6.74 -11.58 2.85
C SER A 134 -7.46 -12.39 1.76
N LYS A 135 -8.35 -11.73 0.99
CA LYS A 135 -9.07 -12.37 -0.10
C LYS A 135 -8.15 -12.87 -1.22
N LEU A 136 -7.09 -12.12 -1.54
CA LEU A 136 -6.12 -12.53 -2.57
C LEU A 136 -5.21 -13.68 -2.11
N LEU A 137 -4.92 -13.77 -0.82
CA LEU A 137 -4.09 -14.81 -0.21
C LEU A 137 -4.90 -15.92 0.49
N HIS A 138 -6.18 -16.07 0.13
CA HIS A 138 -7.11 -17.00 0.79
C HIS A 138 -6.68 -18.47 0.80
N ALA A 139 -5.77 -18.88 -0.08
CA ALA A 139 -5.21 -20.23 -0.09
C ALA A 139 -4.37 -20.55 1.17
N ASP A 140 -3.86 -19.52 1.84
CA ASP A 140 -3.21 -19.62 3.15
C ASP A 140 -4.22 -19.17 4.22
N GLU A 141 -5.02 -20.12 4.71
CA GLU A 141 -6.15 -19.83 5.61
C GLU A 141 -5.73 -19.16 6.92
N ILE A 142 -4.55 -19.51 7.45
CA ILE A 142 -4.01 -18.94 8.69
C ILE A 142 -3.64 -17.47 8.46
N LEU A 143 -2.91 -17.18 7.38
CA LEU A 143 -2.57 -15.80 7.02
C LEU A 143 -3.83 -14.99 6.71
N ALA A 144 -4.75 -15.55 5.94
CA ALA A 144 -6.00 -14.89 5.57
C ALA A 144 -6.81 -14.52 6.83
N ALA A 145 -6.91 -15.41 7.82
CA ALA A 145 -7.56 -15.14 9.09
C ALA A 145 -6.87 -14.00 9.87
N LYS A 146 -5.54 -14.05 10.00
CA LYS A 146 -4.75 -12.97 10.64
C LYS A 146 -4.96 -11.62 9.97
N LEU A 147 -5.04 -11.57 8.64
CA LEU A 147 -5.31 -10.35 7.89
C LEU A 147 -6.75 -9.86 8.10
N ILE A 148 -7.73 -10.74 8.30
CA ILE A 148 -9.10 -10.35 8.68
C ILE A 148 -9.14 -9.77 10.10
N GLU A 149 -8.33 -10.26 11.04
CA GLU A 149 -8.20 -9.63 12.37
C GLU A 149 -7.68 -8.19 12.25
N LEU A 150 -6.66 -7.95 11.42
CA LEU A 150 -6.18 -6.60 11.12
C LEU A 150 -7.25 -5.73 10.43
N ALA A 151 -8.03 -6.32 9.53
CA ALA A 151 -9.13 -5.62 8.86
C ALA A 151 -10.25 -5.23 9.84
N ASN A 152 -10.41 -5.97 10.94
CA ASN A 152 -11.41 -5.75 11.98
C ASN A 152 -10.83 -5.06 13.22
N ALA A 153 -9.95 -4.06 13.01
CA ALA A 153 -9.26 -3.36 14.09
C ALA A 153 -10.24 -2.82 15.16
N PRO A 154 -9.90 -2.93 16.46
CA PRO A 154 -10.75 -2.43 17.52
C PRO A 154 -10.87 -0.90 17.45
N ILE A 155 -12.03 -0.38 17.86
CA ILE A 155 -12.21 1.04 18.16
C ILE A 155 -12.03 1.18 19.66
N GLU A 156 -11.04 1.97 20.05
CA GLU A 156 -10.71 2.24 21.44
C GLU A 156 -11.17 3.63 21.84
N SER A 157 -11.62 3.75 23.09
CA SER A 157 -11.87 5.03 23.74
C SER A 157 -10.57 5.71 24.13
N ARG A 158 -10.64 6.97 24.57
CA ARG A 158 -9.47 7.74 25.05
C ARG A 158 -8.71 7.05 26.20
N VAL A 159 -9.37 6.19 26.97
CA VAL A 159 -8.77 5.44 28.09
C VAL A 159 -8.34 4.01 27.71
N GLY A 160 -8.38 3.66 26.42
CA GLY A 160 -7.99 2.34 25.91
C GLY A 160 -9.06 1.25 26.05
N ALA A 161 -10.26 1.57 26.54
CA ALA A 161 -11.34 0.59 26.57
C ALA A 161 -11.86 0.33 25.15
N LYS A 162 -12.01 -0.95 24.77
CA LYS A 162 -12.62 -1.36 23.49
C LYS A 162 -14.11 -0.99 23.50
N VAL A 163 -14.50 -0.11 22.57
CA VAL A 163 -15.88 0.39 22.42
C VAL A 163 -16.53 -0.01 21.10
N GLY A 164 -15.77 -0.66 20.21
CA GLY A 164 -16.29 -1.16 18.94
C GLY A 164 -15.22 -1.84 18.12
N GLN A 165 -15.51 -2.04 16.84
CA GLN A 165 -14.56 -2.54 15.85
C GLN A 165 -14.93 -2.05 14.45
N LEU A 166 -13.93 -1.87 13.60
CA LEU A 166 -14.14 -1.69 12.17
C LEU A 166 -14.54 -3.03 11.56
N ARG A 167 -15.36 -3.00 10.51
CA ARG A 167 -15.75 -4.20 9.74
C ARG A 167 -15.88 -3.84 8.27
N PRO A 168 -15.03 -4.39 7.39
CA PRO A 168 -15.30 -4.39 5.96
C PRO A 168 -16.59 -5.17 5.68
N THR A 169 -17.44 -4.62 4.83
CA THR A 169 -18.69 -5.28 4.39
C THR A 169 -18.70 -5.38 2.87
N ALA A 170 -19.64 -6.16 2.34
CA ALA A 170 -20.10 -5.94 0.97
C ALA A 170 -20.70 -4.52 0.84
N GLU A 171 -20.99 -4.11 -0.38
CA GLU A 171 -21.69 -2.86 -0.65
C GLU A 171 -22.97 -2.77 0.20
N LEU A 172 -23.15 -1.64 0.89
CA LEU A 172 -24.33 -1.39 1.69
C LEU A 172 -25.45 -0.99 0.73
N ASN A 173 -26.44 -1.88 0.57
CA ASN A 173 -27.66 -1.59 -0.17
C ASN A 173 -28.54 -0.59 0.59
#